data_AF-A0A839E6Y9-F1
#
_entry.id   AF-A0A839E6Y9-F1
#
_cell.length_a   1.000
_cell.length_b   1.000
_cell.length_c   1.000
_cell.angle_alpha   90.00
_cell.angle_beta   90.00
_cell.angle_gamma   90.00
#
_symmetry.space_group_name_H-M   'P 1'
#
loop_
_entity.id
_entity.type
_entity.pdbx_description
1 polymer ?
#
loop_
_entity_poly.entity_id
_entity_poly.type
_entity_poly.pdbx_seq_one_letter_code
_entity_poly.pdbx_strand_id
1 'polypeptide(L)'
;MSEDPRPTASGIGRVLVVVYAVLALAATGRSGYQIATKFAEAPVAYSLSAIAAIVYVVATVALVARGTAALRVAVVAIVFELVGVLAVGAASLLDPALFPDETVWSRFGQGYLFIPLVLPVLGLLWLRRVHRARRASTVAATEAPS
;
A
#
# COMPACT_ATOMS: atom_id res chain seq x y z
N MET A 1 30.87 -17.22 20.00
CA MET A 1 29.46 -16.79 19.90
C MET A 1 29.45 -15.56 19.02
N SER A 2 29.47 -15.75 17.70
CA SER A 2 29.47 -14.66 16.73
C SER A 2 28.06 -14.62 16.15
N GLU A 3 27.26 -13.68 16.63
CA GLU A 3 25.96 -13.37 16.07
C GLU A 3 26.19 -12.70 14.72
N ASP A 4 25.98 -13.44 13.64
CA ASP A 4 25.97 -12.92 12.28
C ASP A 4 24.65 -12.14 12.08
N PRO A 5 24.65 -10.81 11.87
CA PRO A 5 23.43 -10.05 11.73
C PRO A 5 22.66 -10.51 10.49
N ARG A 6 21.58 -11.28 10.70
CA ARG A 6 20.70 -11.71 9.60
C ARG A 6 20.19 -10.48 8.83
N PRO A 7 20.13 -10.54 7.48
CA PRO A 7 20.11 -9.34 6.65
C PRO A 7 18.91 -8.42 6.87
N THR A 8 19.19 -7.11 6.84
CA THR A 8 18.27 -5.97 6.92
C THR A 8 17.07 -6.03 5.94
N ALA A 9 17.14 -6.87 4.91
CA ALA A 9 16.05 -7.10 3.96
C ALA A 9 14.76 -7.66 4.59
N SER A 10 14.88 -8.44 5.68
CA SER A 10 13.71 -8.97 6.42
C SER A 10 12.99 -7.88 7.23
N GLY A 11 13.73 -6.87 7.71
CA GLY A 11 13.19 -5.78 8.52
C GLY A 11 12.29 -4.83 7.73
N ILE A 12 12.74 -4.39 6.55
CA ILE A 12 11.99 -3.43 5.72
C ILE A 12 10.63 -4.00 5.30
N GLY A 13 10.59 -5.28 4.90
CA GLY A 13 9.34 -5.93 4.52
C GLY A 13 8.33 -5.98 5.66
N ARG A 14 8.78 -6.26 6.89
CA ARG A 14 7.91 -6.25 8.08
C ARG A 14 7.38 -4.86 8.40
N VAL A 15 8.22 -3.83 8.31
CA VAL A 15 7.77 -2.44 8.53
C VAL A 15 6.70 -2.06 7.52
N LEU A 16 6.90 -2.35 6.23
CA LEU A 16 5.89 -2.09 5.19
C LEU A 16 4.56 -2.78 5.53
N VAL A 17 4.59 -4.08 5.88
CA VAL A 17 3.39 -4.84 6.26
C VAL A 17 2.67 -4.20 7.46
N VAL A 18 3.40 -3.82 8.51
CA VAL A 18 2.80 -3.19 9.70
C VAL A 18 2.15 -1.86 9.36
N VAL A 19 2.81 -1.01 8.57
CA VAL A 19 2.26 0.29 8.18
C VAL A 19 1.01 0.11 7.32
N TYR A 20 1.03 -0.83 6.35
CA TYR A 20 -0.14 -1.16 5.55
C TYR A 20 -1.29 -1.71 6.41
N ALA A 21 -1.00 -2.57 7.39
CA ALA A 21 -2.01 -3.13 8.29
C ALA A 21 -2.66 -2.04 9.16
N VAL A 22 -1.86 -1.11 9.70
CA VAL A 22 -2.37 0.02 10.49
C VAL A 22 -3.25 0.93 9.63
N LEU A 23 -2.79 1.27 8.41
CA LEU A 23 -3.60 2.06 7.48
C LEU A 23 -4.89 1.33 7.09
N ALA A 24 -4.83 0.02 6.83
CA ALA A 24 -5.99 -0.79 6.51
C ALA A 24 -7.03 -0.73 7.64
N LEU A 25 -6.61 -0.94 8.88
CA LEU A 25 -7.50 -0.88 10.05
C LEU A 25 -8.09 0.52 10.25
N ALA A 26 -7.26 1.55 10.18
CA ALA A 26 -7.70 2.93 10.35
C ALA A 26 -8.69 3.37 9.25
N ALA A 27 -8.37 3.07 7.98
CA ALA A 27 -9.21 3.38 6.83
C ALA A 27 -10.53 2.61 6.91
N THR A 28 -10.50 1.30 7.21
CA THR A 28 -11.70 0.46 7.32
C THR A 28 -12.64 0.96 8.41
N GLY A 29 -12.11 1.24 9.61
CA GLY A 29 -12.92 1.75 10.72
C GLY A 29 -13.55 3.11 10.40
N ARG A 30 -12.75 4.04 9.89
CA ARG A 30 -13.22 5.39 9.52
C ARG A 30 -14.27 5.33 8.40
N SER A 31 -13.95 4.69 7.28
CA SER A 31 -14.87 4.62 6.14
C SER A 31 -16.12 3.82 6.46
N GLY A 32 -16.01 2.74 7.22
CA GLY A 32 -17.15 1.94 7.67
C GLY A 32 -18.12 2.77 8.51
N TYR A 33 -17.60 3.53 9.49
CA TYR A 33 -18.41 4.45 10.28
C TYR A 33 -19.07 5.54 9.41
N GLN A 34 -18.30 6.20 8.54
CA GLN A 34 -18.79 7.27 7.68
C GLN A 34 -19.87 6.78 6.70
N ILE A 35 -19.70 5.60 6.09
CA ILE A 35 -20.71 5.01 5.21
C ILE A 35 -21.96 4.62 6.01
N ALA A 36 -21.81 4.04 7.20
CA ALA A 36 -22.95 3.61 7.99
C ALA A 36 -23.81 4.76 8.53
N THR A 37 -23.20 5.92 8.80
CA THR A 37 -23.86 7.01 9.53
C THR A 37 -24.08 8.27 8.71
N LYS A 38 -23.26 8.50 7.68
CA LYS A 38 -23.13 9.80 7.03
C LYS A 38 -23.07 9.72 5.51
N PHE A 39 -23.36 8.57 4.88
CA PHE A 39 -23.08 8.36 3.46
C PHE A 39 -23.54 9.48 2.52
N ALA A 40 -24.74 10.04 2.76
CA ALA A 40 -25.31 11.10 1.95
C ALA A 40 -24.57 12.45 2.04
N GLU A 41 -23.74 12.68 3.07
CA GLU A 41 -22.99 13.92 3.27
C GLU A 41 -21.82 14.05 2.27
N ALA A 42 -21.13 12.94 1.98
CA ALA A 42 -19.98 12.93 1.08
C ALA A 42 -19.79 11.55 0.43
N PRO A 43 -20.74 11.09 -0.42
CA PRO A 43 -20.77 9.71 -0.90
C PRO A 43 -19.49 9.34 -1.68
N VAL A 44 -19.02 10.23 -2.56
CA VAL A 44 -17.79 10.03 -3.32
C VAL A 44 -16.58 9.90 -2.40
N ALA A 45 -16.48 10.77 -1.39
CA ALA A 45 -15.34 10.78 -0.49
C ALA A 45 -15.27 9.50 0.35
N TYR A 46 -16.41 9.06 0.87
CA TYR A 46 -16.49 7.87 1.70
C TYR A 46 -16.32 6.58 0.90
N SER A 47 -16.83 6.52 -0.33
CA SER A 47 -16.56 5.40 -1.25
C SER A 47 -15.08 5.29 -1.60
N LEU A 48 -14.40 6.41 -1.90
CA LEU A 48 -12.96 6.40 -2.17
C LEU A 48 -12.14 5.94 -0.96
N SER A 49 -12.53 6.36 0.25
CA SER A 49 -11.90 5.87 1.49
C SER A 49 -12.11 4.37 1.70
N ALA A 50 -13.30 3.84 1.39
CA ALA A 50 -13.55 2.40 1.45
C ALA A 50 -12.74 1.62 0.39
N ILE A 51 -12.60 2.15 -0.82
CA ILE A 51 -11.73 1.58 -1.85
C ILE A 51 -10.27 1.56 -1.35
N ALA A 52 -9.79 2.66 -0.76
CA ALA A 52 -8.45 2.71 -0.18
C ALA A 52 -8.27 1.65 0.91
N ALA A 53 -9.26 1.47 1.80
CA ALA A 53 -9.23 0.44 2.83
C ALA A 53 -9.08 -0.98 2.23
N ILE A 54 -9.85 -1.30 1.18
CA ILE A 54 -9.75 -2.59 0.48
C ILE A 54 -8.35 -2.77 -0.12
N VAL A 55 -7.83 -1.74 -0.80
CA VAL A 55 -6.48 -1.77 -1.39
C VAL A 55 -5.41 -2.02 -0.33
N TYR A 56 -5.52 -1.38 0.84
CA TYR A 56 -4.58 -1.58 1.94
C TYR A 56 -4.64 -2.99 2.53
N VAL A 57 -5.84 -3.57 2.65
CA VAL A 57 -5.99 -4.98 3.04
C VAL A 57 -5.33 -5.90 2.01
N VAL A 58 -5.62 -5.70 0.72
CA VAL A 58 -5.03 -6.51 -0.37
C VAL A 58 -3.51 -6.39 -0.38
N ALA A 59 -2.96 -5.17 -0.27
CA ALA A 59 -1.53 -4.95 -0.18
C ALA A 59 -0.92 -5.65 1.03
N THR A 60 -1.54 -5.56 2.21
CA THR A 60 -1.10 -6.24 3.43
C THR A 60 -1.03 -7.75 3.23
N VAL A 61 -2.12 -8.36 2.76
CA VAL A 61 -2.21 -9.81 2.56
C VAL A 61 -1.20 -10.27 1.50
N ALA A 62 -1.06 -9.52 0.40
CA ALA A 62 -0.13 -9.86 -0.67
C ALA A 62 1.35 -9.73 -0.25
N LEU A 63 1.68 -8.76 0.61
CA LEU A 63 3.03 -8.59 1.16
C LEU A 63 3.40 -9.68 2.17
N VAL A 64 2.43 -10.18 2.94
CA VAL A 64 2.62 -11.31 3.86
C VAL A 64 2.71 -12.65 3.11
N ALA A 65 1.95 -12.80 2.03
CA ALA A 65 1.91 -14.03 1.25
C ALA A 65 3.23 -14.32 0.52
N ARG A 66 3.53 -15.61 0.33
CA ARG A 66 4.75 -16.07 -0.36
C ARG A 66 4.40 -16.52 -1.77
N GLY A 67 5.20 -16.09 -2.74
CA GLY A 67 5.14 -16.61 -4.12
C GLY A 67 5.13 -15.52 -5.19
N THR A 68 5.22 -15.94 -6.46
CA THR A 68 5.25 -15.01 -7.60
C THR A 68 3.89 -14.34 -7.84
N ALA A 69 2.80 -15.07 -7.61
CA ALA A 69 1.44 -14.51 -7.71
C ALA A 69 1.21 -13.41 -6.67
N ALA A 70 1.56 -13.66 -5.39
CA ALA A 70 1.50 -12.67 -4.31
C ALA A 70 2.31 -11.40 -4.62
N LEU A 71 3.52 -11.56 -5.17
CA LEU A 71 4.34 -10.44 -5.64
C LEU A 71 3.64 -9.60 -6.71
N ARG A 72 2.98 -10.23 -7.69
CA ARG A 72 2.23 -9.51 -8.73
C ARG A 72 1.04 -8.75 -8.14
N VAL A 73 0.28 -9.39 -7.25
CA VAL A 73 -0.85 -8.76 -6.56
C VAL A 73 -0.37 -7.56 -5.74
N ALA A 74 0.73 -7.70 -4.99
CA ALA A 74 1.31 -6.60 -4.23
C ALA A 74 1.72 -5.43 -5.15
N VAL A 75 2.38 -5.69 -6.28
CA VAL A 75 2.72 -4.64 -7.25
C VAL A 75 1.47 -3.93 -7.77
N VAL A 76 0.45 -4.69 -8.20
CA VAL A 76 -0.79 -4.11 -8.74
C VAL A 76 -1.51 -3.27 -7.70
N ALA A 77 -1.67 -3.77 -6.47
CA ALA A 77 -2.32 -3.04 -5.39
C ALA A 77 -1.58 -1.73 -5.05
N ILE A 78 -0.25 -1.79 -4.96
CA ILE A 78 0.56 -0.62 -4.61
C ILE A 78 0.63 0.40 -5.75
N VAL A 79 0.67 -0.05 -7.02
CA VAL A 79 0.56 0.87 -8.16
C VAL A 79 -0.82 1.52 -8.18
N PHE A 80 -1.88 0.76 -7.94
CA PHE A 80 -3.24 1.29 -7.88
C PHE A 80 -3.38 2.34 -6.78
N GLU A 81 -2.83 2.08 -5.59
CA GLU A 81 -2.76 3.07 -4.52
C GLU A 81 -2.01 4.33 -4.94
N LEU A 82 -0.83 4.19 -5.56
CA LEU A 82 -0.04 5.34 -6.01
C LEU A 82 -0.80 6.18 -7.04
N VAL A 83 -1.50 5.53 -7.98
CA VAL A 83 -2.35 6.24 -8.94
C VAL A 83 -3.53 6.91 -8.23
N GLY A 84 -4.17 6.21 -7.30
CA GLY A 84 -5.28 6.71 -6.50
C GLY A 84 -4.91 7.96 -5.70
N VAL A 85 -3.79 7.93 -4.96
CA VAL A 85 -3.33 9.07 -4.15
C VAL A 85 -2.96 10.28 -4.99
N LEU A 86 -2.37 10.07 -6.17
CA LEU A 86 -2.02 11.15 -7.08
C LEU A 86 -3.27 11.74 -7.75
N ALA A 87 -4.17 10.90 -8.26
CA ALA A 87 -5.38 11.34 -8.95
C ALA A 87 -6.36 12.02 -7.99
N VAL A 88 -6.69 11.39 -6.87
CA VAL A 88 -7.61 11.95 -5.86
C VAL A 88 -6.97 13.10 -5.12
N GLY A 89 -5.68 13.04 -4.83
CA GLY A 89 -4.95 14.15 -4.23
C GLY A 89 -4.99 15.41 -5.11
N ALA A 90 -4.69 15.28 -6.40
CA ALA A 90 -4.79 16.37 -7.36
C ALA A 90 -6.24 16.88 -7.52
N ALA A 91 -7.20 15.96 -7.70
CA ALA A 91 -8.61 16.32 -7.84
C ALA A 91 -9.13 17.10 -6.63
N SER A 92 -8.76 16.70 -5.40
CA SER A 92 -9.17 17.39 -4.18
C SER A 92 -8.61 18.81 -4.01
N LEU A 93 -7.53 19.15 -4.74
CA LEU A 93 -6.96 20.49 -4.77
C LEU A 93 -7.56 21.34 -5.89
N LEU A 94 -7.85 20.72 -7.04
CA LEU A 94 -8.38 21.39 -8.22
C LEU A 94 -9.88 21.70 -8.10
N ASP A 95 -10.64 20.79 -7.50
CA ASP A 95 -12.08 20.95 -7.28
C ASP A 95 -12.48 20.48 -5.87
N PRO A 96 -12.31 21.34 -4.86
CA PRO A 96 -12.69 21.03 -3.49
C PRO A 96 -14.20 20.76 -3.31
N ALA A 97 -15.05 21.26 -4.21
CA ALA A 97 -16.50 21.08 -4.11
C ALA A 97 -16.95 19.63 -4.37
N LEU A 98 -16.15 18.86 -5.14
CA LEU A 98 -16.36 17.42 -5.33
C LEU A 98 -16.07 16.58 -4.09
N PHE A 99 -15.38 17.16 -3.09
CA PHE A 99 -14.97 16.48 -1.87
C PHE A 99 -15.46 17.27 -0.64
N PRO A 100 -16.76 17.20 -0.30
CA PRO A 100 -17.31 17.87 0.88
C PRO A 100 -16.67 17.39 2.20
N ASP A 101 -16.11 16.18 2.21
CA ASP A 101 -15.25 15.66 3.29
C ASP A 101 -14.00 15.01 2.68
N GLU A 102 -12.98 14.83 3.52
CA GLU A 102 -11.70 14.27 3.13
C GLU A 102 -11.75 12.75 2.96
N THR A 103 -11.11 12.30 1.89
CA THR A 103 -10.75 10.89 1.66
C THR A 103 -9.39 10.56 2.26
N VAL A 104 -9.09 9.27 2.37
CA VAL A 104 -7.73 8.78 2.68
C VAL A 104 -6.65 9.38 1.77
N TRP A 105 -7.01 9.69 0.53
CA TRP A 105 -6.11 10.19 -0.51
C TRP A 105 -6.17 11.70 -0.74
N SER A 106 -7.04 12.42 -0.03
CA SER A 106 -7.20 13.86 -0.20
C SER A 106 -5.91 14.61 0.11
N ARG A 107 -5.60 15.61 -0.72
CA ARG A 107 -4.33 16.38 -0.69
C ARG A 107 -3.11 15.47 -0.55
N PHE A 108 -3.08 14.40 -1.34
CA PHE A 108 -2.03 13.38 -1.34
C PHE A 108 -1.84 12.63 0.00
N GLY A 109 -2.92 12.49 0.77
CA GLY A 109 -2.90 11.81 2.07
C GLY A 109 -2.36 12.68 3.21
N GLN A 110 -2.52 14.01 3.12
CA GLN A 110 -2.06 14.95 4.15
C GLN A 110 -2.62 14.62 5.54
N GLY A 111 -3.89 14.20 5.63
CA GLY A 111 -4.53 13.78 6.89
C GLY A 111 -3.89 12.53 7.53
N TYR A 112 -3.03 11.83 6.79
CA TYR A 112 -2.27 10.66 7.21
C TYR A 112 -0.76 10.91 7.12
N LEU A 113 -0.32 12.17 7.31
CA LEU A 113 1.10 12.56 7.27
C LEU A 113 1.81 12.17 5.96
N PHE A 114 1.09 12.21 4.83
CA PHE A 114 1.57 11.79 3.51
C PHE A 114 2.03 10.33 3.43
N ILE A 115 1.68 9.49 4.42
CA ILE A 115 1.98 8.05 4.39
C ILE A 115 1.41 7.40 3.12
N PRO A 116 0.14 7.67 2.70
CA PRO A 116 -0.41 7.13 1.45
C PRO A 116 0.36 7.49 0.17
N LEU A 117 1.18 8.56 0.20
CA LEU A 117 2.01 8.96 -0.93
C LEU A 117 3.39 8.29 -0.89
N VAL A 118 4.02 8.27 0.28
CA VAL A 118 5.39 7.77 0.45
C VAL A 118 5.45 6.24 0.48
N LEU A 119 4.49 5.61 1.15
CA LEU A 119 4.45 4.17 1.36
C LEU A 119 4.42 3.37 0.04
N PRO A 120 3.63 3.73 -0.98
CA PRO A 120 3.65 3.03 -2.26
C PRO A 120 5.01 3.06 -2.94
N VAL A 121 5.68 4.22 -2.92
CA VAL A 121 7.01 4.37 -3.52
C VAL A 121 8.01 3.45 -2.84
N LEU A 122 8.03 3.43 -1.50
CA LEU A 122 8.87 2.52 -0.72
C LEU A 122 8.52 1.05 -0.98
N GLY A 123 7.24 0.72 -1.07
CA GLY A 123 6.73 -0.61 -1.38
C GLY A 123 7.22 -1.12 -2.74
N LEU A 124 7.10 -0.31 -3.79
CA LEU A 124 7.58 -0.67 -5.14
C LEU A 124 9.09 -0.82 -5.21
N LEU A 125 9.84 0.08 -4.55
CA LEU A 125 11.29 -0.02 -4.46
C LEU A 125 11.73 -1.31 -3.76
N TRP A 126 11.07 -1.67 -2.66
CA TRP A 126 11.33 -2.92 -1.95
C TRP A 126 10.96 -4.15 -2.80
N LEU A 127 9.78 -4.18 -3.43
CA LEU A 127 9.36 -5.29 -4.30
C LEU A 127 10.32 -5.48 -5.49
N ARG A 128 10.84 -4.39 -6.08
CA ARG A 128 11.84 -4.44 -7.14
C ARG A 128 13.14 -5.09 -6.66
N ARG A 129 13.59 -4.80 -5.43
CA ARG A 129 14.75 -5.45 -4.81
C ARG A 129 14.50 -6.95 -4.58
N VAL A 130 13.34 -7.31 -4.02
CA VAL A 130 12.94 -8.71 -3.80
C VAL A 130 12.90 -9.49 -5.11
N HIS A 131 12.32 -8.92 -6.16
CA HIS A 131 12.23 -9.56 -7.48
C HIS A 131 13.62 -9.81 -8.09
N ARG A 132 14.53 -8.84 -8.00
CA ARG A 132 15.91 -8.98 -8.48
C ARG A 132 16.66 -10.08 -7.73
N ALA A 133 16.55 -10.11 -6.40
CA ALA A 133 17.19 -11.14 -5.58
C ALA A 133 16.72 -12.55 -5.95
N ARG A 134 15.40 -12.74 -6.14
CA ARG A 134 14.84 -14.03 -6.58
C ARG A 134 15.36 -14.47 -7.94
N ARG A 135 15.43 -13.55 -8.91
CA ARG A 135 15.98 -13.86 -10.25
C ARG A 135 17.43 -14.30 -10.19
N ALA A 136 18.26 -13.61 -9.39
CA ALA A 136 19.67 -13.98 -9.22
C ALA A 136 19.82 -15.39 -8.63
N SER A 137 19.02 -15.75 -7.62
CA SER A 137 19.02 -17.11 -7.05
C SER A 137 18.57 -18.18 -8.05
N THR A 138 17.60 -17.89 -8.92
CA THR A 138 17.16 -18.84 -9.97
C THR A 138 18.24 -19.08 -11.02
N VAL A 139 18.96 -18.04 -11.44
CA VAL A 139 20.08 -18.17 -12.40
C VAL A 139 21.21 -19.00 -11.78
N ALA A 140 21.64 -18.68 -10.56
CA ALA A 140 22.68 -19.43 -9.86
C ALA A 140 22.33 -20.91 -9.66
N ALA A 141 21.05 -21.23 -9.38
CA ALA A 141 20.58 -22.61 -9.25
C ALA A 141 20.57 -23.38 -10.59
N THR A 142 20.48 -22.67 -11.71
CA THR A 142 20.52 -23.26 -13.06
C THR A 142 21.97 -23.49 -13.53
N GLU A 143 22.92 -22.68 -13.05
CA GLU A 143 24.34 -22.73 -13.42
C GLU A 143 25.19 -23.68 -12.54
N ALA A 144 24.63 -24.24 -11.46
CA ALA A 144 25.36 -25.17 -10.59
C ALA A 144 25.63 -26.51 -11.31
N PRO A 145 26.89 -26.97 -11.41
CA PRO A 145 27.23 -28.21 -12.10
C PRO A 145 26.66 -29.43 -11.36
N SER A 146 26.03 -30.32 -12.12
CA SER A 146 25.47 -31.63 -11.69
C SER A 146 26.53 -32.63 -11.30
#